data_AF-A0A6J4INP4-F1
#
_entry.id   AF-A0A6J4INP4-F1
#
_cell.length_a   1.000
_cell.length_b   1.000
_cell.length_c   1.000
_cell.angle_alpha   90.00
_cell.angle_beta   90.00
_cell.angle_gamma   90.00
#
_symmetry.space_group_name_H-M   'P 1'
#
loop_
_entity.id
_entity.type
_entity.pdbx_description
1 polymer ?
#
loop_
_entity_poly.entity_id
_entity_poly.type
_entity_poly.pdbx_seq_one_letter_code
_entity_poly.pdbx_strand_id
1 'polypeptide(L)'
;GVGWALSRYAAATGGRHRAAAAAALAADPLLTGPYGARPAQGWCSGLSGAVLAALDGGTPPAPGLDRAGAALAAAAPLQDMSLCHGELGVLEALSALTGPGHEAAAAARRRRAALLLDTLDRYGPQCGTPHAVPTPGLLSGVAGIGHGLLRLGFPDRVPAALLLAPDPGAG
;
A
#
# COMPACT_ATOMS: atom_id res chain seq x y z
N GLY A 1 -5.41 3.03 9.90
CA GLY A 1 -5.22 4.47 10.22
C GLY A 1 -4.86 4.69 11.68
N VAL A 2 -5.84 4.74 12.59
CA VAL A 2 -5.61 5.03 14.03
C VAL A 2 -4.61 4.06 14.68
N GLY A 3 -4.78 2.75 14.49
CA GLY A 3 -3.87 1.75 15.05
C GLY A 3 -2.41 1.94 14.60
N TRP A 4 -2.20 2.31 13.34
CA TRP A 4 -0.88 2.60 12.77
C TRP A 4 -0.26 3.90 13.32
N ALA A 5 -1.06 4.95 13.48
CA ALA A 5 -0.58 6.18 14.12
C ALA A 5 -0.15 5.93 15.58
N LEU A 6 -0.94 5.14 16.32
CA LEU A 6 -0.62 4.75 17.69
C LEU A 6 0.61 3.83 17.77
N SER A 7 0.83 2.94 16.80
CA SER A 7 2.03 2.09 16.79
C SER A 7 3.29 2.92 16.58
N ARG A 8 3.29 3.86 15.63
CA ARG A 8 4.42 4.78 15.40
C ARG A 8 4.66 5.70 16.58
N TYR A 9 3.60 6.22 17.20
CA TYR A 9 3.71 7.02 18.42
C TYR A 9 4.30 6.19 19.58
N ALA A 10 3.85 4.95 19.77
CA ALA A 10 4.38 4.06 20.78
C ALA A 10 5.87 3.75 20.54
N ALA A 11 6.29 3.55 19.29
CA ALA A 11 7.69 3.36 18.94
C ALA A 11 8.54 4.60 19.28
N ALA A 12 8.06 5.79 18.96
CA ALA A 12 8.78 7.04 19.21
C ALA A 12 8.84 7.46 20.70
N THR A 13 7.88 7.03 21.52
CA THR A 13 7.72 7.50 22.91
C THR A 13 8.02 6.44 23.98
N GLY A 14 8.62 5.31 23.60
CA GLY A 14 9.00 4.25 24.55
C GLY A 14 7.83 3.35 24.99
N GLY A 15 6.73 3.31 24.24
CA GLY A 15 5.69 2.29 24.36
C GLY A 15 4.33 2.75 24.85
N ARG A 16 4.12 4.05 25.07
CA ARG A 16 2.78 4.58 25.39
C ARG A 16 1.81 4.22 24.27
N HIS A 17 0.61 3.73 24.62
CA HIS A 17 -0.42 3.26 23.69
C HIS A 17 -0.09 1.99 22.88
N ARG A 18 1.01 1.27 23.14
CA ARG A 18 1.36 0.03 22.42
C ARG A 18 0.22 -1.00 22.41
N ALA A 19 -0.46 -1.20 23.54
CA ALA A 19 -1.60 -2.13 23.64
C ALA A 19 -2.80 -1.66 22.80
N ALA A 20 -3.12 -0.36 22.83
CA ALA A 20 -4.21 0.21 22.04
C ALA A 20 -3.91 0.15 20.52
N ALA A 21 -2.65 0.38 20.14
CA ALA A 21 -2.18 0.22 18.77
C ALA A 21 -2.39 -1.21 18.28
N ALA A 22 -1.92 -2.20 19.06
CA ALA A 22 -2.06 -3.61 18.74
C ALA A 22 -3.53 -4.05 18.63
N ALA A 23 -4.38 -3.63 19.58
CA ALA A 23 -5.80 -3.94 19.54
C ALA A 23 -6.48 -3.35 18.30
N ALA A 24 -6.18 -2.09 17.95
CA ALA A 24 -6.77 -1.43 16.79
C ALA A 24 -6.31 -2.03 15.45
N LEU A 25 -5.05 -2.44 15.33
CA LEU A 25 -4.53 -3.12 14.14
C LEU A 25 -5.12 -4.54 14.00
N ALA A 26 -5.20 -5.30 15.10
CA ALA A 26 -5.75 -6.65 15.09
C ALA A 26 -7.26 -6.69 14.82
N ALA A 27 -7.99 -5.63 15.20
CA ALA A 27 -9.43 -5.50 14.98
C ALA A 27 -9.79 -4.84 13.64
N ASP A 28 -8.83 -4.61 12.73
CA ASP A 28 -9.12 -3.96 11.45
C ASP A 28 -10.14 -4.81 10.66
N PRO A 29 -11.32 -4.27 10.32
CA PRO A 29 -12.37 -5.02 9.63
C PRO A 29 -11.96 -5.47 8.24
N LEU A 30 -10.99 -4.79 7.60
CA LEU A 30 -10.44 -5.19 6.30
C LEU A 30 -9.51 -6.41 6.42
N LEU A 31 -9.01 -6.72 7.61
CA LEU A 31 -8.19 -7.92 7.85
C LEU A 31 -8.99 -9.06 8.49
N THR A 32 -10.07 -8.74 9.22
CA THR A 32 -10.86 -9.74 9.96
C THR A 32 -12.18 -10.12 9.29
N GLY A 33 -12.81 -9.20 8.54
CA GLY A 33 -14.12 -9.42 7.92
C GLY A 33 -14.06 -10.25 6.62
N PRO A 34 -15.20 -10.73 6.10
CA PRO A 34 -15.27 -11.35 4.78
C PRO A 34 -15.03 -10.32 3.66
N TYR A 35 -14.50 -10.76 2.53
CA TYR A 35 -14.41 -9.93 1.33
C TYR A 35 -15.63 -10.15 0.44
N GLY A 36 -16.16 -9.05 -0.10
CA GLY A 36 -17.09 -9.12 -1.22
C GLY A 36 -16.36 -9.58 -2.50
N ALA A 37 -17.12 -9.79 -3.58
CA ALA A 37 -16.58 -10.25 -4.87
C ALA A 37 -15.49 -9.33 -5.46
N ARG A 38 -15.50 -8.04 -5.08
CA ARG A 38 -14.50 -7.04 -5.48
C ARG A 38 -14.11 -6.21 -4.25
N PRO A 39 -13.10 -6.64 -3.47
CA PRO A 39 -12.67 -5.89 -2.31
C PRO A 39 -12.05 -4.55 -2.72
N ALA A 40 -12.24 -3.53 -1.88
CA ALA A 40 -11.58 -2.24 -2.07
C ALA A 40 -10.06 -2.42 -1.95
N GLN A 41 -9.32 -2.02 -2.98
CA GLN A 41 -7.87 -2.23 -3.05
C GLN A 41 -7.07 -1.01 -2.56
N GLY A 42 -7.63 0.19 -2.58
CA GLY A 42 -6.89 1.45 -2.36
C GLY A 42 -6.18 1.56 -1.01
N TRP A 43 -5.22 2.48 -0.92
CA TRP A 43 -4.48 2.74 0.33
C TRP A 43 -5.33 3.48 1.36
N CYS A 44 -6.11 4.49 0.96
CA CYS A 44 -6.82 5.34 1.91
C CYS A 44 -8.00 4.65 2.62
N SER A 45 -8.61 3.64 1.99
CA SER A 45 -9.83 3.00 2.48
C SER A 45 -9.95 1.50 2.18
N GLY A 46 -8.90 0.88 1.63
CA GLY A 46 -8.92 -0.51 1.17
C GLY A 46 -7.79 -1.36 1.73
N LEU A 47 -7.69 -2.59 1.20
CA LEU A 47 -6.78 -3.62 1.69
C LEU A 47 -5.31 -3.19 1.69
N SER A 48 -4.88 -2.37 0.73
CA SER A 48 -3.48 -1.92 0.68
C SER A 48 -3.10 -1.10 1.92
N GLY A 49 -4.00 -0.24 2.40
CA GLY A 49 -3.79 0.54 3.63
C GLY A 49 -3.73 -0.34 4.87
N ALA A 50 -4.62 -1.33 4.96
CA ALA A 50 -4.67 -2.27 6.07
C ALA A 50 -3.42 -3.17 6.14
N VAL A 51 -2.98 -3.69 4.99
CA VAL A 51 -1.75 -4.48 4.85
C VAL A 51 -0.53 -3.66 5.26
N LEU A 52 -0.38 -2.46 4.70
CA LEU A 52 0.76 -1.57 5.02
C LEU A 52 0.79 -1.17 6.49
N ALA A 53 -0.37 -0.83 7.07
CA ALA A 53 -0.51 -0.51 8.48
C ALA A 53 -0.12 -1.66 9.41
N ALA A 54 -0.52 -2.89 9.08
CA ALA A 54 -0.21 -4.08 9.86
C ALA A 54 1.28 -4.43 9.81
N LEU A 55 1.88 -4.34 8.62
CA LEU A 55 3.31 -4.63 8.41
C LEU A 55 4.22 -3.59 9.11
N ASP A 56 3.96 -2.30 8.92
CA ASP A 56 4.77 -1.23 9.54
C ASP A 56 4.51 -1.11 11.05
N GLY A 57 3.35 -1.57 11.53
CA GLY A 57 2.97 -1.51 12.94
C GLY A 57 3.76 -2.41 13.88
N GLY A 58 4.52 -3.39 13.37
CA GLY A 58 5.45 -4.22 14.14
C GLY A 58 4.79 -5.13 15.19
N THR A 59 3.48 -5.38 15.07
CA THR A 59 2.75 -6.32 15.92
C THR A 59 2.92 -7.76 15.41
N PRO A 60 2.64 -8.82 16.22
CA PRO A 60 2.55 -10.18 15.70
C PRO A 60 1.67 -10.22 14.45
N PRO A 61 1.93 -11.10 13.47
CA PRO A 61 1.24 -11.08 12.18
C PRO A 61 -0.27 -10.99 12.40
N ALA A 62 -0.86 -9.89 11.92
CA ALA A 62 -2.27 -9.63 12.11
C ALA A 62 -3.05 -10.80 11.47
N PRO A 63 -4.01 -11.42 12.20
CA PRO A 63 -4.87 -12.43 11.62
C PRO A 63 -5.48 -11.93 10.31
N GLY A 64 -5.28 -12.67 9.22
CA GLY A 64 -5.82 -12.32 7.91
C GLY A 64 -4.90 -11.51 6.99
N LEU A 65 -3.66 -11.20 7.38
CA LEU A 65 -2.67 -10.54 6.51
C LEU A 65 -2.42 -11.35 5.21
N ASP A 66 -2.16 -12.65 5.33
CA ASP A 66 -1.94 -13.54 4.18
C ASP A 66 -3.16 -13.56 3.26
N ARG A 67 -4.37 -13.60 3.85
CA ARG A 67 -5.64 -13.58 3.12
C ARG A 67 -5.84 -12.25 2.39
N ALA A 68 -5.51 -11.12 3.02
CA ALA A 68 -5.55 -9.80 2.40
C ALA A 68 -4.55 -9.69 1.24
N GLY A 69 -3.32 -10.20 1.43
CA GLY A 69 -2.29 -10.28 0.40
C GLY A 69 -2.72 -11.14 -0.79
N ALA A 70 -3.31 -12.31 -0.53
CA ALA A 70 -3.87 -13.17 -1.56
C ALA A 70 -5.04 -12.49 -2.32
N ALA A 71 -5.92 -11.78 -1.61
CA ALA A 71 -7.00 -11.03 -2.23
C ALA A 71 -6.48 -9.90 -3.13
N LEU A 72 -5.47 -9.15 -2.69
CA LEU A 72 -4.79 -8.14 -3.52
C LEU A 72 -4.09 -8.76 -4.73
N ALA A 73 -3.46 -9.93 -4.57
CA ALA A 73 -2.75 -10.63 -5.64
C ALA A 73 -3.70 -11.18 -6.73
N ALA A 74 -4.89 -11.62 -6.31
CA ALA A 74 -5.94 -12.16 -7.17
C ALA A 74 -6.80 -11.08 -7.83
N ALA A 75 -6.88 -9.87 -7.25
CA ALA A 75 -7.66 -8.78 -7.79
C ALA A 75 -7.14 -8.29 -9.15
N ALA A 76 -8.05 -7.79 -9.97
CA ALA A 76 -7.70 -7.15 -11.23
C ALA A 76 -6.95 -5.83 -10.98
N PRO A 77 -5.95 -5.49 -11.83
CA PRO A 77 -5.30 -4.18 -11.81
C PRO A 77 -6.30 -3.04 -11.98
N LEU A 78 -6.00 -1.91 -11.36
CA LEU A 78 -6.76 -0.67 -11.45
C LEU A 78 -6.27 0.18 -12.64
N GLN A 79 -7.20 0.89 -13.26
CA GLN A 79 -6.87 1.85 -14.33
C GLN A 79 -6.27 3.14 -13.76
N ASP A 80 -6.76 3.59 -12.61
CA ASP A 80 -6.16 4.67 -11.85
C ASP A 80 -4.77 4.25 -11.38
N MET A 81 -3.75 5.04 -11.73
CA MET A 81 -2.35 4.79 -11.36
C MET A 81 -1.95 5.47 -10.05
N SER A 82 -2.82 6.25 -9.43
CA SER A 82 -2.49 7.08 -8.27
C SER A 82 -2.10 6.29 -7.01
N LEU A 83 -1.45 6.97 -6.06
CA LEU A 83 -1.03 6.38 -4.79
C LEU A 83 -2.21 6.15 -3.83
N CYS A 84 -3.21 7.03 -3.83
CA CYS A 84 -4.28 7.04 -2.83
C CYS A 84 -5.22 5.84 -2.94
N HIS A 85 -5.73 5.59 -4.14
CA HIS A 85 -6.70 4.54 -4.40
C HIS A 85 -6.45 3.79 -5.71
N GLY A 86 -5.31 4.07 -6.36
CA GLY A 86 -4.91 3.46 -7.61
C GLY A 86 -3.88 2.33 -7.46
N GLU A 87 -3.40 1.89 -8.60
CA GLU A 87 -2.55 0.73 -8.80
C GLU A 87 -1.21 0.82 -8.06
N LEU A 88 -0.61 2.02 -7.97
CA LEU A 88 0.66 2.19 -7.27
C LEU A 88 0.52 2.03 -5.75
N GLY A 89 -0.63 2.38 -5.17
CA GLY A 89 -0.92 2.06 -3.77
C GLY A 89 -0.99 0.56 -3.51
N VAL A 90 -1.51 -0.20 -4.48
CA VAL A 90 -1.56 -1.66 -4.40
C VAL A 90 -0.19 -2.30 -4.59
N LEU A 91 0.60 -1.80 -5.53
CA LEU A 91 1.96 -2.27 -5.77
C LEU A 91 2.87 -2.01 -4.57
N GLU A 92 2.68 -0.93 -3.82
CA GLU A 92 3.39 -0.68 -2.56
C GLU A 92 3.07 -1.78 -1.53
N ALA A 93 1.78 -2.09 -1.32
CA ALA A 93 1.37 -3.14 -0.39
C ALA A 93 1.87 -4.53 -0.81
N LEU A 94 1.77 -4.87 -2.10
CA LEU A 94 2.31 -6.13 -2.63
C LEU A 94 3.84 -6.20 -2.54
N SER A 95 4.54 -5.07 -2.60
CA SER A 95 6.00 -5.00 -2.44
C SER A 95 6.43 -5.14 -0.98
N ALA A 96 5.60 -4.68 -0.03
CA ALA A 96 5.86 -4.83 1.41
C ALA A 96 5.65 -6.27 1.91
N LEU A 97 4.85 -7.07 1.20
CA LEU A 97 4.66 -8.49 1.48
C LEU A 97 5.89 -9.30 0.99
N THR A 98 6.89 -9.43 1.86
CA THR A 98 8.14 -10.15 1.58
C THR A 98 8.28 -11.43 2.40
N GLY A 99 9.00 -12.42 1.86
CA GLY A 99 9.38 -13.64 2.57
C GLY A 99 8.56 -14.88 2.21
N PRO A 100 8.85 -16.03 2.87
CA PRO A 100 8.15 -17.29 2.62
C PRO A 100 6.63 -17.15 2.81
N GLY A 101 5.84 -17.73 1.89
CA GLY A 101 4.37 -17.68 1.93
C GLY A 101 3.74 -16.51 1.16
N HIS A 102 4.55 -15.59 0.62
CA HIS A 102 4.10 -14.41 -0.14
C HIS A 102 4.46 -14.48 -1.64
N GLU A 103 4.69 -15.67 -2.18
CA GLU A 103 5.10 -15.90 -3.56
C GLU A 103 4.05 -15.40 -4.56
N ALA A 104 2.76 -15.56 -4.21
CA ALA A 104 1.64 -15.03 -4.98
C ALA A 104 1.65 -13.49 -5.03
N ALA A 105 1.99 -12.82 -3.91
CA ALA A 105 2.11 -11.37 -3.85
C ALA A 105 3.28 -10.89 -4.72
N ALA A 106 4.44 -11.56 -4.64
CA ALA A 106 5.60 -11.22 -5.47
C ALA A 106 5.33 -11.43 -6.98
N ALA A 107 4.66 -12.52 -7.35
CA ALA A 107 4.26 -12.78 -8.73
C ALA A 107 3.24 -11.75 -9.23
N ALA A 108 2.22 -11.43 -8.43
CA ALA A 108 1.24 -10.40 -8.75
C ALA A 108 1.90 -9.03 -8.90
N ARG A 109 2.79 -8.64 -7.98
CA ARG A 109 3.56 -7.39 -8.05
C ARG A 109 4.29 -7.26 -9.38
N ARG A 110 5.05 -8.29 -9.79
CA ARG A 110 5.77 -8.29 -11.08
C ARG A 110 4.82 -8.14 -12.28
N ARG A 111 3.76 -8.95 -12.33
CA ARG A 111 2.76 -8.92 -13.42
C ARG A 111 2.09 -7.55 -13.52
N ARG A 112 1.64 -7.02 -12.39
CA ARG A 112 0.91 -5.75 -12.30
C ARG A 112 1.79 -4.55 -12.61
N ALA A 113 3.05 -4.56 -12.16
CA ALA A 113 4.05 -3.57 -12.55
C ALA A 113 4.26 -3.53 -14.07
N ALA A 114 4.40 -4.68 -14.72
CA ALA A 114 4.55 -4.75 -16.17
C ALA A 114 3.32 -4.19 -16.90
N LEU A 115 2.10 -4.54 -16.47
CA LEU A 115 0.87 -4.01 -17.04
C LEU A 115 0.72 -2.50 -16.84
N LEU A 116 1.10 -1.99 -15.66
CA LEU A 116 1.09 -0.56 -15.37
C LEU A 116 2.04 0.21 -16.29
N LEU A 117 3.28 -0.25 -16.46
CA LEU A 117 4.27 0.37 -17.35
C LEU A 117 3.81 0.34 -18.81
N ASP A 118 3.29 -0.80 -19.26
CA ASP A 118 2.76 -0.96 -20.62
C ASP A 118 1.53 -0.06 -20.89
N THR A 119 0.68 0.14 -19.87
CA THR A 119 -0.45 1.08 -19.94
C THR A 119 0.03 2.54 -19.95
N LEU A 120 1.04 2.86 -19.12
CA LEU A 120 1.64 4.19 -19.04
C LEU A 120 2.27 4.58 -20.38
N ASP A 121 3.01 3.68 -21.02
CA ASP A 121 3.65 3.92 -22.31
C ASP A 121 2.64 4.17 -23.43
N ARG A 122 1.50 3.46 -23.42
CA ARG A 122 0.45 3.59 -24.44
C ARG A 122 -0.49 4.77 -24.24
N TYR A 123 -0.86 5.06 -23.00
CA TYR A 123 -1.98 5.96 -22.69
C TYR A 123 -1.59 7.14 -21.79
N GLY A 124 -0.34 7.20 -21.34
CA GLY A 124 0.11 8.19 -20.38
C GLY A 124 -0.45 7.97 -18.96
N PRO A 125 -0.08 8.85 -18.01
CA PRO A 125 -0.44 8.70 -16.61
C PRO A 125 -1.94 8.87 -16.38
N GLN A 126 -2.57 7.87 -15.76
CA GLN A 126 -3.99 7.91 -15.39
C GLN A 126 -4.13 8.38 -13.94
N CYS A 127 -4.51 9.65 -13.75
CA CYS A 127 -4.70 10.23 -12.41
C CYS A 127 -5.96 9.69 -11.73
N GLY A 128 -5.96 9.72 -10.40
CA GLY A 128 -7.09 9.34 -9.55
C GLY A 128 -8.17 10.42 -9.44
N THR A 129 -8.18 11.37 -10.37
CA THR A 129 -9.15 12.47 -10.44
C THR A 129 -10.33 12.06 -11.33
N PRO A 130 -11.50 12.72 -11.20
CA PRO A 130 -12.58 12.52 -12.16
C PRO A 130 -12.08 12.69 -13.59
N HIS A 131 -12.42 11.73 -14.46
CA HIS A 131 -11.96 11.67 -15.86
C HIS A 131 -10.43 11.61 -16.06
N ALA A 132 -9.67 11.22 -15.03
CA ALA A 132 -8.21 11.11 -15.07
C ALA A 132 -7.49 12.41 -15.48
N VAL A 133 -8.09 13.58 -15.18
CA VAL A 133 -7.51 14.89 -15.49
C VAL A 133 -6.11 15.02 -14.87
N PRO A 134 -5.06 15.27 -15.68
CA PRO A 134 -3.70 15.45 -15.19
C PRO A 134 -3.64 16.52 -14.11
N THR A 135 -3.22 16.13 -12.90
CA THR A 135 -3.16 17.02 -11.73
C THR A 135 -1.79 16.86 -11.07
N PRO A 136 -1.10 17.94 -10.65
CA PRO A 136 0.26 17.86 -10.10
C PRO A 136 0.36 17.29 -8.67
N GLY A 137 -0.70 16.66 -8.15
CA GLY A 137 -0.77 16.20 -6.77
C GLY A 137 -0.01 14.90 -6.49
N LEU A 138 0.38 14.70 -5.22
CA LEU A 138 1.05 13.48 -4.76
C LEU A 138 0.10 12.28 -4.62
N LEU A 139 -1.10 12.47 -4.06
CA LEU A 139 -1.96 11.32 -3.75
C LEU A 139 -2.77 10.83 -4.94
N SER A 140 -3.29 11.76 -5.75
CA SER A 140 -4.20 11.45 -6.87
C SER A 140 -3.66 11.90 -8.24
N GLY A 141 -2.40 12.36 -8.30
CA GLY A 141 -1.86 13.07 -9.45
C GLY A 141 -0.53 12.54 -9.98
N VAL A 142 0.00 13.23 -11.00
CA VAL A 142 1.20 12.83 -11.75
C VAL A 142 2.48 12.84 -10.91
N ALA A 143 2.57 13.70 -9.89
CA ALA A 143 3.70 13.69 -8.96
C ALA A 143 3.74 12.38 -8.15
N GLY A 144 2.56 11.91 -7.72
CA GLY A 144 2.39 10.60 -7.10
C GLY A 144 2.77 9.44 -7.99
N ILE A 145 2.34 9.51 -9.25
CA ILE A 145 2.62 8.48 -10.24
C ILE A 145 4.13 8.38 -10.47
N GLY A 146 4.81 9.50 -10.71
CA GLY A 146 6.26 9.54 -10.84
C GLY A 146 6.97 9.01 -9.59
N HIS A 147 6.55 9.43 -8.39
CA HIS A 147 7.11 8.94 -7.13
C HIS A 147 6.94 7.41 -6.98
N GLY A 148 5.75 6.87 -7.23
CA GLY A 148 5.49 5.44 -7.11
C GLY A 148 6.27 4.61 -8.12
N LEU A 149 6.46 5.10 -9.35
CA LEU A 149 7.32 4.44 -10.36
C LEU A 149 8.79 4.40 -9.91
N LEU A 150 9.32 5.52 -9.41
CA LEU A 150 10.67 5.57 -8.86
C LEU A 150 10.82 4.60 -7.68
N ARG A 151 9.83 4.57 -6.78
CA ARG A 151 9.84 3.66 -5.62
C ARG A 151 9.79 2.19 -6.02
N LEU A 152 9.08 1.88 -7.10
CA LEU A 152 8.95 0.52 -7.63
C LEU A 152 10.28 0.01 -8.20
N GLY A 153 11.05 0.88 -8.86
CA GLY A 153 12.35 0.55 -9.43
C GLY A 153 13.52 0.64 -8.45
N PHE A 154 13.44 1.54 -7.46
CA PHE A 154 14.54 1.87 -6.56
C PHE A 154 14.07 1.91 -5.09
N PRO A 155 13.63 0.76 -4.54
CA PRO A 155 13.01 0.70 -3.21
C PRO A 155 13.92 1.18 -2.07
N ASP A 156 15.24 1.02 -2.23
CA ASP A 156 16.23 1.39 -1.22
C ASP A 156 16.66 2.87 -1.29
N ARG A 157 16.26 3.59 -2.35
CA ARG A 157 16.66 4.99 -2.59
C ARG A 157 15.51 5.97 -2.50
N VAL A 158 14.28 5.47 -2.63
CA VAL A 158 13.07 6.29 -2.65
C VAL A 158 12.26 5.93 -1.41
N PRO A 159 11.85 6.89 -0.58
CA PRO A 159 11.10 6.59 0.63
C PRO A 159 9.70 6.06 0.31
N ALA A 160 9.17 5.21 1.20
CA ALA A 160 7.76 4.79 1.15
C ALA A 160 6.86 5.94 1.64
N ALA A 161 6.47 6.84 0.74
CA ALA A 161 5.63 8.00 1.07
C ALA A 161 4.29 7.61 1.74
N LEU A 162 3.70 6.48 1.34
CA LEU A 162 2.46 5.95 1.91
C LEU A 162 2.60 5.46 3.37
N LEU A 163 3.84 5.28 3.84
CA LEU A 163 4.18 4.95 5.22
C LEU A 163 4.83 6.13 5.95
N LEU A 164 4.88 7.32 5.34
CA LEU A 164 5.60 8.49 5.88
C LEU A 164 7.03 8.12 6.30
N ALA A 165 7.68 7.26 5.52
CA ALA A 165 9.04 6.83 5.79
C ALA A 165 9.99 8.03 5.68
N PRO A 166 10.97 8.16 6.59
CA PRO A 166 11.99 9.20 6.47
C PRO A 166 12.82 8.98 5.21
N ASP A 167 13.51 10.02 4.76
CA ASP A 167 14.48 9.90 3.68
C ASP A 167 15.63 8.96 4.12
N PRO A 168 15.92 7.89 3.37
CA PRO A 168 17.03 6.99 3.69
C PRO A 168 18.40 7.68 3.76
N GLY A 169 18.56 8.88 3.16
CA GLY A 169 19.77 9.69 3.22
C GLY A 169 19.82 10.74 4.34
N ALA A 170 18.76 10.91 5.15
CA ALA A 170 18.67 11.95 6.17
C ALA A 170 19.12 11.51 7.59
N GLY A 171 20.04 10.53 7.68
CA GLY A 171 20.57 9.97 8.92
C GLY A 171 21.97 10.44 9.26
#